data_AF-A0A967WRU0-F1
#
_entry.id   AF-A0A967WRU0-F1
#
_cell.length_a   1.000
_cell.length_b   1.000
_cell.length_c   1.000
_cell.angle_alpha   90.00
_cell.angle_beta   90.00
_cell.angle_gamma   90.00
#
_symmetry.space_group_name_H-M   'P 1'
#
loop_
_entity.id
_entity.type
_entity.pdbx_description
1 polymer ?
#
loop_
_entity_poly.entity_id
_entity_poly.type
_entity_poly.pdbx_seq_one_letter_code
_entity_poly.pdbx_strand_id
1 'polypeptide(L)'
;VELMKAALDRDKGLRIGKVITDVSVFEIPSFDRLIFVSDVAIVVSPNLAQKVAIVQNAIDTAIELGVERPRVAILAATEMVNPEMPANMDAANLSKMAERGQIRGGLVDGPLALDNAISLKAAQMKDIKSQVAGAGHADILITPDVESGNILAKALAYFAKGRMAGVVVGAKCPIVMPSRSDPPQQKMLSLALGVCLTR
;
A
#
# COMPACT_ATOMS: atom_id res chain seq x y z
N VAL A 1 -1.06 -20.86 2.68
CA VAL A 1 -0.15 -21.37 1.62
C VAL A 1 -0.93 -22.15 0.57
N GLU A 2 -1.73 -23.15 0.92
CA GLU A 2 -2.52 -23.93 -0.07
C GLU A 2 -3.49 -23.07 -0.90
N LEU A 3 -4.21 -22.15 -0.27
CA LEU A 3 -5.12 -21.23 -0.97
C LEU A 3 -4.40 -20.40 -2.06
N MET A 4 -3.28 -19.76 -1.71
CA MET A 4 -2.51 -18.98 -2.70
C MET A 4 -1.92 -19.86 -3.78
N LYS A 5 -1.47 -21.07 -3.44
CA LYS A 5 -0.98 -22.02 -4.45
C LYS A 5 -2.07 -22.36 -5.46
N ALA A 6 -3.30 -22.59 -5.01
CA ALA A 6 -4.45 -22.85 -5.88
C ALA A 6 -4.85 -21.60 -6.69
N ALA A 7 -4.88 -20.42 -6.05
CA ALA A 7 -5.22 -19.16 -6.72
C ALA A 7 -4.18 -18.76 -7.79
N LEU A 8 -2.91 -19.10 -7.59
CA LEU A 8 -1.80 -18.80 -8.50
C LEU A 8 -1.59 -19.86 -9.58
N ASP A 9 -2.40 -20.90 -9.61
CA ASP A 9 -2.37 -21.90 -10.68
C ASP A 9 -2.57 -21.23 -12.05
N ARG A 10 -1.78 -21.63 -13.04
CA ARG A 10 -1.76 -20.97 -14.36
C ARG A 10 -3.00 -21.29 -15.19
N ASP A 11 -3.54 -22.50 -15.06
CA ASP A 11 -4.57 -23.02 -15.95
C ASP A 11 -5.95 -22.94 -15.30
N LYS A 12 -6.02 -23.19 -13.99
CA LYS A 12 -7.27 -23.31 -13.22
C LYS A 12 -7.43 -22.22 -12.17
N GLY A 13 -6.41 -21.39 -11.98
CA GLY A 13 -6.39 -20.37 -10.94
C GLY A 13 -7.10 -19.06 -11.30
N LEU A 14 -6.82 -18.06 -10.48
CA LEU A 14 -7.43 -16.73 -10.52
C LEU A 14 -6.52 -15.68 -11.20
N ARG A 15 -5.45 -16.10 -11.87
CA ARG A 15 -4.53 -15.18 -12.55
C ARG A 15 -5.19 -14.52 -13.76
N ILE A 16 -4.90 -13.23 -13.95
CA ILE A 16 -5.35 -12.42 -15.10
C ILE A 16 -4.19 -11.69 -15.80
N GLY A 17 -2.95 -12.09 -15.52
CA GLY A 17 -1.75 -11.43 -16.06
C GLY A 17 -1.25 -10.25 -15.23
N LYS A 18 -2.01 -9.77 -14.24
CA LYS A 18 -1.54 -8.79 -13.24
C LYS A 18 -0.72 -9.47 -12.14
N VAL A 19 0.15 -8.70 -11.48
CA VAL A 19 0.82 -9.13 -10.24
C VAL A 19 -0.21 -9.10 -9.11
N ILE A 20 -0.25 -10.19 -8.34
CA ILE A 20 -1.12 -10.30 -7.17
C ILE A 20 -0.37 -9.72 -5.96
N THR A 21 -1.04 -8.83 -5.22
CA THR A 21 -0.47 -8.07 -4.09
C THR A 21 -1.48 -8.00 -2.95
N ASP A 22 -1.03 -7.68 -1.73
CA ASP A 22 -1.94 -7.33 -0.62
C ASP A 22 -2.14 -5.82 -0.49
N VAL A 23 -3.37 -5.40 -0.15
CA VAL A 23 -3.67 -4.06 0.34
C VAL A 23 -4.31 -4.18 1.72
N SER A 24 -3.65 -3.60 2.72
CA SER A 24 -4.15 -3.52 4.09
C SER A 24 -4.68 -2.11 4.37
N VAL A 25 -5.91 -2.00 4.84
CA VAL A 25 -6.63 -0.76 5.12
C VAL A 25 -6.79 -0.60 6.63
N PHE A 26 -6.40 0.56 7.14
CA PHE A 26 -6.39 0.87 8.56
C PHE A 26 -7.30 2.04 8.88
N GLU A 27 -8.12 1.86 9.90
CA GLU A 27 -8.77 2.94 10.62
C GLU A 27 -8.02 3.13 11.95
N ILE A 28 -7.34 4.27 12.10
CA ILE A 28 -6.49 4.57 13.24
C ILE A 28 -7.19 5.65 14.09
N PRO A 29 -7.38 5.47 15.41
CA PRO A 29 -8.12 6.43 16.24
C PRO A 29 -7.63 7.88 16.19
N SER A 30 -6.34 8.10 15.95
CA SER A 30 -5.74 9.43 15.85
C SER A 30 -5.80 10.05 14.44
N PHE A 31 -6.44 9.38 13.49
CA PHE A 31 -6.60 9.83 12.10
C PHE A 31 -8.09 9.89 11.76
N ASP A 32 -8.46 10.88 10.96
CA ASP A 32 -9.83 11.15 10.48
C ASP A 32 -10.13 10.50 9.12
N ARG A 33 -9.25 9.60 8.68
CA ARG A 33 -9.29 8.93 7.37
C ARG A 33 -8.73 7.52 7.45
N LEU A 34 -9.00 6.74 6.40
CA LEU A 34 -8.38 5.44 6.21
C LEU A 34 -6.95 5.59 5.69
N ILE A 35 -6.05 4.73 6.16
CA ILE A 35 -4.67 4.62 5.66
C ILE A 35 -4.49 3.25 5.02
N PHE A 36 -4.01 3.24 3.79
CA PHE A 36 -3.72 2.03 3.04
C PHE A 36 -2.23 1.73 3.11
N VAL A 37 -1.85 0.47 3.30
CA VAL A 37 -0.46 0.03 3.33
C VAL A 37 -0.30 -1.17 2.40
N SER A 38 0.71 -1.13 1.53
CA SER A 38 0.97 -2.20 0.57
C SER A 38 2.47 -2.30 0.21
N ASP A 39 3.08 -3.48 0.05
CA ASP A 39 2.57 -4.83 0.29
C ASP A 39 3.08 -5.33 1.65
N VAL A 40 2.20 -5.95 2.46
CA VAL A 40 2.55 -6.40 3.81
C VAL A 40 2.60 -7.93 3.96
N ALA A 41 2.31 -8.69 2.91
CA ALA A 41 2.16 -10.15 3.01
C ALA A 41 2.50 -10.99 1.76
N ILE A 42 2.42 -10.46 0.54
CA ILE A 42 2.44 -11.28 -0.69
C ILE A 42 3.78 -11.20 -1.42
N VAL A 43 4.21 -10.00 -1.83
CA VAL A 43 5.45 -9.84 -2.60
C VAL A 43 6.63 -9.56 -1.67
N VAL A 44 7.47 -10.58 -1.44
CA VAL A 44 8.55 -10.53 -0.42
C VAL A 44 9.58 -9.44 -0.68
N SER A 45 10.22 -9.47 -1.85
CA SER A 45 11.23 -8.51 -2.27
C SER A 45 10.88 -8.04 -3.69
N PRO A 46 9.99 -7.04 -3.82
CA PRO A 46 9.47 -6.63 -5.11
C PRO A 46 10.55 -5.94 -5.93
N ASN A 47 10.73 -6.36 -7.17
CA ASN A 47 11.47 -5.58 -8.16
C ASN A 47 10.66 -4.35 -8.61
N LEU A 48 11.27 -3.43 -9.35
CA LEU A 48 10.61 -2.18 -9.77
C LEU A 48 9.29 -2.41 -10.53
N ALA A 49 9.22 -3.41 -11.42
CA ALA A 49 7.99 -3.72 -12.16
C ALA A 49 6.88 -4.26 -11.24
N GLN A 50 7.23 -5.05 -10.23
CA GLN A 50 6.29 -5.49 -9.20
C GLN A 50 5.85 -4.31 -8.32
N LYS A 51 6.75 -3.38 -7.97
CA LYS A 51 6.39 -2.17 -7.22
C LYS A 51 5.40 -1.30 -7.98
N VAL A 52 5.54 -1.15 -9.30
CA VAL A 52 4.52 -0.47 -10.13
C VAL A 52 3.15 -1.12 -9.97
N ALA A 53 3.08 -2.45 -9.99
CA ALA A 53 1.82 -3.17 -9.82
C ALA A 53 1.26 -3.03 -8.39
N ILE A 54 2.11 -3.06 -7.36
CA ILE A 54 1.76 -2.80 -5.97
C ILE A 54 1.11 -1.41 -5.85
N VAL A 55 1.76 -0.38 -6.42
CA VAL A 55 1.23 0.99 -6.41
C VAL A 55 -0.10 1.07 -7.13
N GLN A 56 -0.20 0.52 -8.35
CA GLN A 56 -1.42 0.62 -9.14
C GLN A 56 -2.59 -0.12 -8.46
N ASN A 57 -2.35 -1.34 -7.95
CA ASN A 57 -3.38 -2.09 -7.24
C ASN A 57 -3.86 -1.36 -5.97
N ALA A 58 -2.96 -0.70 -5.23
CA ALA A 58 -3.34 0.10 -4.07
C ALA A 58 -4.15 1.34 -4.43
N ILE A 59 -3.79 2.04 -5.52
CA ILE A 59 -4.57 3.18 -6.05
C ILE A 59 -5.96 2.71 -6.46
N ASP A 60 -6.05 1.66 -7.27
CA ASP A 60 -7.34 1.10 -7.75
C ASP A 60 -8.24 0.75 -6.53
N THR A 61 -7.66 0.11 -5.52
CA THR A 61 -8.37 -0.25 -4.27
C THR A 61 -8.88 0.98 -3.52
N ALA A 62 -8.07 2.03 -3.39
CA ALA A 62 -8.50 3.25 -2.69
C ALA A 62 -9.61 3.99 -3.45
N ILE A 63 -9.54 4.03 -4.79
CA ILE A 63 -10.58 4.60 -5.65
C ILE A 63 -11.89 3.82 -5.51
N GLU A 64 -11.85 2.49 -5.51
CA GLU A 64 -13.03 1.65 -5.30
C GLU A 64 -13.68 1.88 -3.92
N LEU A 65 -12.91 2.31 -2.92
CA LEU A 65 -13.41 2.73 -1.60
C LEU A 65 -13.79 4.22 -1.51
N GLY A 66 -13.78 4.94 -2.63
CA GLY A 66 -14.26 6.32 -2.72
C GLY A 66 -13.19 7.41 -2.55
N VAL A 67 -11.91 7.06 -2.53
CA VAL A 67 -10.82 8.06 -2.55
C VAL A 67 -10.60 8.52 -3.99
N GLU A 68 -11.21 9.64 -4.39
CA GLU A 68 -11.22 10.09 -5.80
C GLU A 68 -9.84 10.28 -6.42
N ARG A 69 -8.87 10.79 -5.66
CA ARG A 69 -7.50 11.03 -6.12
C ARG A 69 -6.50 10.67 -5.02
N PRO A 70 -6.16 9.37 -4.87
CA PRO A 70 -5.31 8.92 -3.78
C PRO A 70 -3.92 9.54 -3.84
N ARG A 71 -3.42 10.00 -2.69
CA ARG A 71 -2.03 10.42 -2.51
C ARG A 71 -1.20 9.24 -2.00
N VAL A 72 -0.18 8.87 -2.76
CA VAL A 72 0.67 7.70 -2.54
C VAL A 72 2.07 8.14 -2.15
N ALA A 73 2.50 7.80 -0.94
CA ALA A 73 3.88 7.93 -0.53
C ALA A 73 4.65 6.63 -0.76
N ILE A 74 5.72 6.69 -1.55
CA ILE A 74 6.68 5.59 -1.63
C ILE A 74 7.69 5.75 -0.50
N LEU A 75 7.60 4.87 0.49
CA LEU A 75 8.35 4.98 1.72
C LEU A 75 9.82 4.60 1.54
N ALA A 76 10.69 5.40 2.15
CA ALA A 76 12.10 5.12 2.34
C ALA A 76 12.56 5.74 3.67
N ALA A 77 13.78 5.41 4.11
CA ALA A 77 14.30 5.92 5.38
C ALA A 77 14.69 7.42 5.34
N THR A 78 14.88 7.99 4.15
CA THR A 78 15.28 9.38 3.93
C THR A 78 14.55 9.96 2.70
N GLU A 79 14.46 11.27 2.61
CA GLU A 79 13.78 12.00 1.53
C GLU A 79 14.68 12.30 0.33
N MET A 80 15.99 12.28 0.56
CA MET A 80 16.97 12.53 -0.49
C MET A 80 17.28 11.25 -1.25
N VAL A 81 17.34 11.34 -2.58
CA VAL A 81 17.75 10.21 -3.42
C VAL A 81 19.19 9.84 -3.10
N ASN A 82 19.38 8.68 -2.47
CA ASN A 82 20.68 8.10 -2.19
C ASN A 82 20.87 6.82 -3.03
N PRO A 83 21.82 6.79 -3.99
CA PRO A 83 22.13 5.61 -4.79
C PRO A 83 22.55 4.38 -3.98
N GLU A 84 23.07 4.57 -2.77
CA GLU A 84 23.45 3.47 -1.86
C GLU A 84 22.24 2.83 -1.18
N MET A 85 21.06 3.41 -1.33
CA MET A 85 19.82 2.96 -0.72
C MET A 85 18.83 2.56 -1.82
N PRO A 86 18.71 1.26 -2.15
CA PRO A 86 17.86 0.79 -3.25
C PRO A 86 16.40 1.26 -3.14
N ALA A 87 15.86 1.36 -1.92
CA ALA A 87 14.52 1.88 -1.67
C ALA A 87 14.36 3.35 -2.14
N ASN A 88 15.37 4.19 -1.97
CA ASN A 88 15.34 5.58 -2.46
C ASN A 88 15.33 5.62 -3.99
N MET A 89 16.13 4.77 -4.63
CA MET A 89 16.19 4.69 -6.09
C MET A 89 14.87 4.19 -6.69
N ASP A 90 14.28 3.16 -6.09
CA ASP A 90 12.96 2.66 -6.51
C ASP A 90 11.88 3.72 -6.32
N ALA A 91 11.87 4.42 -5.19
CA ALA A 91 10.90 5.48 -4.93
C ALA A 91 11.00 6.62 -5.96
N ALA A 92 12.21 7.11 -6.24
CA ALA A 92 12.42 8.14 -7.26
C ALA A 92 11.96 7.68 -8.65
N ASN A 93 12.24 6.43 -9.02
CA ASN A 93 11.79 5.85 -10.28
C ASN A 93 10.26 5.75 -10.34
N LEU A 94 9.61 5.26 -9.29
CA LEU A 94 8.14 5.13 -9.23
C LEU A 94 7.44 6.48 -9.34
N SER A 95 7.94 7.51 -8.64
CA SER A 95 7.46 8.90 -8.78
C SER A 95 7.57 9.35 -10.24
N LYS A 96 8.72 9.13 -10.88
CA LYS A 96 8.91 9.52 -12.28
C LYS A 96 8.03 8.74 -13.26
N MET A 97 7.79 7.46 -12.99
CA MET A 97 6.91 6.61 -13.77
C MET A 97 5.45 7.07 -13.67
N ALA A 98 5.01 7.52 -12.49
CA ALA A 98 3.70 8.12 -12.30
C ALA A 98 3.56 9.45 -13.05
N GLU A 99 4.56 10.34 -12.97
CA GLU A 99 4.58 11.59 -13.76
C GLU A 99 4.47 11.33 -15.28
N ARG A 100 5.04 10.22 -15.76
CA ARG A 100 4.99 9.78 -17.16
C ARG A 100 3.74 8.97 -17.51
N GLY A 101 2.81 8.79 -16.58
CA GLY A 101 1.53 8.11 -16.80
C GLY A 101 1.62 6.58 -16.88
N GLN A 102 2.69 5.97 -16.37
CA GLN A 102 2.82 4.52 -16.23
C GLN A 102 2.08 4.00 -14.99
N ILE A 103 1.93 4.84 -13.97
CA ILE A 103 1.02 4.66 -12.83
C ILE A 103 -0.04 5.75 -12.94
N ARG A 104 -1.31 5.41 -12.72
CA ARG A 104 -2.46 6.29 -13.02
C ARG A 104 -3.47 6.31 -11.88
N GLY A 105 -4.31 7.34 -11.85
CA GLY A 105 -5.43 7.48 -10.89
C GLY A 105 -5.06 8.18 -9.58
N GLY A 106 -3.78 8.19 -9.20
CA GLY A 106 -3.29 8.82 -7.97
C GLY A 106 -2.13 9.79 -8.20
N LEU A 107 -1.81 10.54 -7.14
CA LEU A 107 -0.58 11.33 -7.02
C LEU A 107 0.46 10.47 -6.32
N VAL A 108 1.60 10.20 -6.97
CA VAL A 108 2.66 9.35 -6.41
C VAL A 108 3.89 10.18 -6.21
N ASP A 109 4.47 10.12 -5.01
CA ASP A 109 5.71 10.80 -4.70
C ASP A 109 6.55 10.01 -3.70
N GLY A 110 7.85 10.28 -3.70
CA GLY A 110 8.85 9.46 -3.04
C GLY A 110 10.25 9.77 -3.57
N PRO A 111 11.30 9.53 -2.77
CA PRO A 111 11.25 8.87 -1.46
C PRO A 111 10.73 9.77 -0.34
N LEU A 112 9.93 9.19 0.56
CA LEU A 112 9.36 9.88 1.72
C LEU A 112 9.55 9.04 2.98
N ALA A 113 9.96 9.66 4.08
CA ALA A 113 9.95 9.04 5.39
C ALA A 113 8.53 9.01 5.95
N LEU A 114 8.22 8.06 6.83
CA LEU A 114 6.86 7.87 7.33
C LEU A 114 6.29 9.13 7.98
N ASP A 115 7.11 9.84 8.77
CA ASP A 115 6.69 11.04 9.50
C ASP A 115 6.21 12.14 8.56
N ASN A 116 6.96 12.42 7.50
CA ASN A 116 6.58 13.44 6.53
C ASN A 116 5.43 13.00 5.63
N ALA A 117 5.29 11.70 5.34
CA ALA A 117 4.21 11.17 4.52
C ALA A 117 2.83 11.36 5.20
N ILE A 118 2.78 11.26 6.53
CA ILE A 118 1.52 11.29 7.29
C ILE A 118 1.29 12.59 8.07
N SER A 119 2.30 13.44 8.21
CA SER A 119 2.24 14.69 8.98
C SER A 119 2.75 15.89 8.19
N LEU A 120 1.82 16.75 7.78
CA LEU A 120 2.09 18.02 7.11
C LEU A 120 3.03 18.90 7.95
N LYS A 121 2.89 18.89 9.28
CA LYS A 121 3.80 19.62 10.17
C LYS A 121 5.24 19.11 10.03
N ALA A 122 5.45 17.79 10.00
CA ALA A 122 6.78 17.21 9.82
C ALA A 122 7.35 17.52 8.42
N ALA A 123 6.52 17.42 7.39
CA ALA A 123 6.89 17.80 6.03
C ALA A 123 7.32 19.27 5.92
N GLN A 124 6.57 20.19 6.54
CA GLN A 124 6.90 21.62 6.59
C GLN A 124 8.19 21.91 7.36
N MET A 125 8.40 21.26 8.51
CA MET A 125 9.63 21.42 9.30
C MET A 125 10.88 20.96 8.55
N LYS A 126 10.73 20.03 7.61
CA LYS A 126 11.80 19.51 6.75
C LYS A 126 11.85 20.16 5.36
N ASP A 127 11.05 21.20 5.09
CA ASP A 127 10.91 21.89 3.80
C ASP A 127 10.65 20.93 2.60
N ILE A 128 9.81 19.91 2.82
CA ILE A 128 9.50 18.91 1.79
C ILE A 128 8.51 19.48 0.77
N LYS A 129 8.99 19.66 -0.46
CA LYS A 129 8.17 20.07 -1.62
C LYS A 129 7.66 18.83 -2.35
N SER A 130 6.46 18.41 -1.99
CA SER A 130 5.83 17.18 -2.49
C SER A 130 4.35 17.39 -2.76
N GLN A 131 3.84 16.79 -3.85
CA GLN A 131 2.40 16.77 -4.15
C GLN A 131 1.60 15.85 -3.19
N VAL A 132 2.32 15.04 -2.41
CA VAL A 132 1.78 14.12 -1.41
C VAL A 132 1.98 14.69 0.00
N ALA A 133 3.24 14.82 0.44
CA ALA A 133 3.59 15.22 1.81
C ALA A 133 3.54 16.74 2.06
N GLY A 134 3.81 17.55 1.03
CA GLY A 134 3.88 19.03 1.13
C GLY A 134 2.54 19.72 0.89
N ALA A 135 1.60 19.05 0.20
CA ALA A 135 0.28 19.56 -0.13
C ALA A 135 -0.86 18.91 0.69
N GLY A 136 -0.53 18.03 1.62
CA GLY A 136 -1.50 17.28 2.42
C GLY A 136 -0.84 16.11 3.14
N HIS A 137 -1.50 14.96 3.09
CA HIS A 137 -1.00 13.72 3.68
C HIS A 137 -1.26 12.56 2.72
N ALA A 138 -0.46 11.50 2.83
CA ALA A 138 -0.68 10.27 2.10
C ALA A 138 -1.96 9.56 2.58
N ASP A 139 -2.69 9.01 1.61
CA ASP A 139 -3.76 8.03 1.79
C ASP A 139 -3.16 6.62 1.73
N ILE A 140 -2.20 6.41 0.83
CA ILE A 140 -1.55 5.12 0.58
C ILE A 140 -0.05 5.20 0.91
N LEU A 141 0.44 4.21 1.65
CA LEU A 141 1.83 4.02 2.02
C LEU A 141 2.37 2.77 1.34
N ILE A 142 3.36 2.93 0.46
CA ILE A 142 4.02 1.82 -0.23
C ILE A 142 5.33 1.50 0.47
N THR A 143 5.48 0.30 1.02
CA THR A 143 6.69 -0.11 1.74
C THR A 143 7.78 -0.63 0.79
N PRO A 144 9.07 -0.56 1.18
CA PRO A 144 10.17 -1.04 0.34
C PRO A 144 10.09 -2.54 0.02
N ASP A 145 9.64 -3.32 1.00
CA ASP A 145 9.57 -4.77 1.04
C ASP A 145 8.49 -5.25 2.03
N VAL A 146 8.29 -6.57 2.08
CA VAL A 146 7.29 -7.19 2.94
C VAL A 146 7.61 -7.09 4.42
N GLU A 147 8.89 -7.04 4.79
CA GLU A 147 9.32 -7.00 6.19
C GLU A 147 8.93 -5.65 6.79
N SER A 148 9.27 -4.57 6.08
CA SER A 148 8.87 -3.20 6.40
C SER A 148 7.34 -3.06 6.45
N GLY A 149 6.64 -3.63 5.46
CA GLY A 149 5.18 -3.65 5.40
C GLY A 149 4.54 -4.36 6.58
N ASN A 150 5.03 -5.56 6.92
CA ASN A 150 4.52 -6.36 8.01
C ASN A 150 4.74 -5.68 9.37
N ILE A 151 5.95 -5.17 9.61
CA ILE A 151 6.28 -4.45 10.85
C ILE A 151 5.37 -3.23 11.01
N LEU A 152 5.19 -2.43 9.96
CA LEU A 152 4.31 -1.27 9.99
C LEU A 152 2.86 -1.67 10.27
N ALA A 153 2.33 -2.66 9.55
CA ALA A 153 0.96 -3.16 9.76
C ALA A 153 0.73 -3.62 11.20
N LYS A 154 1.69 -4.34 11.80
CA LYS A 154 1.61 -4.77 13.20
C LYS A 154 1.77 -3.60 14.17
N ALA A 155 2.64 -2.63 13.90
CA ALA A 155 2.76 -1.43 14.72
C ALA A 155 1.43 -0.64 14.75
N LEU A 156 0.78 -0.47 13.60
CA LEU A 156 -0.52 0.21 13.51
C LEU A 156 -1.61 -0.55 14.27
N ALA A 157 -1.69 -1.88 14.12
CA ALA A 157 -2.70 -2.68 14.81
C ALA A 157 -2.48 -2.74 16.33
N TYR A 158 -1.25 -2.98 16.80
CA TYR A 158 -0.98 -3.27 18.21
C TYR A 158 -0.64 -2.04 19.04
N PHE A 159 0.18 -1.13 18.51
CA PHE A 159 0.59 0.08 19.22
C PHE A 159 -0.39 1.22 18.99
N ALA A 160 -0.76 1.50 17.73
CA ALA A 160 -1.68 2.58 17.40
C ALA A 160 -3.17 2.21 17.60
N LYS A 161 -3.47 0.98 18.03
CA LYS A 161 -4.84 0.45 18.23
C LYS A 161 -5.71 0.58 16.98
N GLY A 162 -5.09 0.51 15.81
CA GLY A 162 -5.77 0.59 14.53
C GLY A 162 -6.62 -0.66 14.27
N ARG A 163 -7.82 -0.45 13.71
CA ARG A 163 -8.63 -1.53 13.13
C ARG A 163 -8.16 -1.76 11.71
N MET A 164 -7.99 -3.03 11.33
CA MET A 164 -7.39 -3.41 10.06
C MET A 164 -8.35 -4.32 9.27
N ALA A 165 -8.38 -4.11 7.96
CA ALA A 165 -8.90 -5.04 6.96
C ALA A 165 -7.78 -5.31 5.94
N GLY A 166 -7.66 -6.54 5.44
CA GLY A 166 -6.65 -6.91 4.46
C GLY A 166 -7.26 -7.74 3.34
N VAL A 167 -6.82 -7.48 2.11
CA VAL A 167 -7.34 -8.14 0.92
C VAL A 167 -6.24 -8.30 -0.13
N VAL A 168 -6.23 -9.46 -0.76
CA VAL A 168 -5.34 -9.75 -1.87
C VAL A 168 -6.06 -9.40 -3.18
N VAL A 169 -5.40 -8.59 -4.00
CA VAL A 169 -5.91 -7.98 -5.24
C VAL A 169 -5.02 -8.31 -6.43
N GLY A 170 -5.45 -7.97 -7.65
CA GLY A 170 -4.75 -8.30 -8.90
C GLY A 170 -5.09 -9.68 -9.48
N ALA A 171 -6.09 -10.36 -8.92
CA ALA A 171 -6.65 -11.62 -9.42
C ALA A 171 -8.03 -11.38 -10.08
N LYS A 172 -8.69 -12.45 -10.56
CA LYS A 172 -10.07 -12.41 -11.11
C LYS A 172 -11.12 -11.89 -10.11
N CYS A 173 -10.87 -12.05 -8.82
CA CYS A 173 -11.69 -11.56 -7.73
C CYS A 173 -10.83 -11.28 -6.49
N PRO A 174 -11.31 -10.48 -5.53
CA PRO A 174 -10.61 -10.26 -4.26
C PRO A 174 -10.48 -11.57 -3.48
N ILE A 175 -9.32 -11.79 -2.85
CA ILE A 175 -9.07 -12.98 -2.02
C ILE A 175 -8.83 -12.53 -0.58
N VAL A 176 -9.67 -12.99 0.34
CA VAL A 176 -9.59 -12.62 1.77
C VAL A 176 -8.79 -13.68 2.53
N MET A 177 -7.66 -13.28 3.09
CA MET A 177 -6.71 -14.17 3.77
C MET A 177 -6.27 -13.62 5.14
N PRO A 178 -7.15 -13.63 6.15
CA PRO A 178 -6.79 -13.12 7.47
C PRO A 178 -5.68 -13.97 8.13
N SER A 179 -4.89 -13.33 8.99
CA SER A 179 -3.95 -14.06 9.84
C SER A 179 -4.70 -14.91 10.86
N ARG A 180 -4.07 -16.00 11.30
CA ARG A 180 -4.58 -16.85 12.38
C ARG A 180 -4.80 -16.05 13.67
N SER A 181 -3.91 -15.10 13.94
CA SER A 181 -3.93 -14.25 15.13
C SER A 181 -4.92 -13.09 15.06
N ASP A 182 -5.59 -12.87 13.92
CA ASP A 182 -6.50 -11.73 13.79
C ASP A 182 -7.80 -11.98 14.59
N PRO A 183 -8.27 -11.00 15.37
CA PRO A 183 -9.53 -11.08 16.09
C PRO A 183 -10.73 -11.17 15.12
N PRO A 184 -11.88 -11.72 15.55
CA PRO A 184 -13.06 -11.88 14.72
C PRO A 184 -13.50 -10.61 13.98
N GLN A 185 -13.40 -9.45 14.64
CA GLN A 185 -13.76 -8.17 14.03
C GLN A 185 -12.88 -7.83 12.81
N GLN A 186 -11.57 -8.06 12.86
CA GLN A 186 -10.68 -7.81 11.72
C GLN A 186 -11.00 -8.76 10.55
N LYS A 187 -11.32 -10.03 10.84
CA LYS A 187 -11.76 -10.99 9.82
C LYS A 187 -13.05 -10.55 9.13
N MET A 188 -14.01 -10.06 9.90
CA MET A 188 -15.27 -9.50 9.38
C MET A 188 -15.02 -8.26 8.51
N LEU A 189 -14.13 -7.36 8.93
CA LEU A 189 -13.77 -6.17 8.14
C LEU A 189 -13.08 -6.55 6.82
N SER A 190 -12.18 -7.54 6.82
CA SER A 190 -11.57 -8.05 5.58
C SER A 190 -12.60 -8.67 4.64
N LEU A 191 -13.60 -9.38 5.15
CA LEU A 191 -14.72 -9.89 4.34
C LEU A 191 -15.55 -8.75 3.74
N ALA A 192 -15.89 -7.74 4.55
CA ALA A 192 -16.63 -6.57 4.09
C ALA A 192 -15.85 -5.81 3.00
N LEU A 193 -14.53 -5.62 3.20
CA LEU A 193 -13.63 -5.06 2.20
C LEU A 193 -13.66 -5.89 0.91
N GLY A 194 -13.53 -7.22 1.02
CA GLY A 194 -13.63 -8.12 -0.14
C GLY A 194 -14.94 -7.93 -0.92
N VAL A 195 -16.08 -7.77 -0.23
CA VAL A 195 -17.38 -7.50 -0.89
C VAL A 195 -17.39 -6.14 -1.59
N CYS A 196 -16.83 -5.09 -0.98
CA CYS A 196 -16.78 -3.76 -1.59
C CYS A 196 -16.03 -3.77 -2.93
N LEU A 197 -14.98 -4.60 -3.06
CA LEU A 197 -14.12 -4.71 -4.25
C LEU A 197 -14.62 -5.74 -5.29
N THR A 198 -15.86 -6.23 -5.16
CA THR A 198 -16.47 -7.14 -6.16
C THR A 198 -17.40 -6.46 -7.15
N ARG A 199 -17.52 -5.13 -7.06
CA ARG A 199 -18.48 -4.34 -7.84
C ARG A 199 -18.00 -4.05 -9.26
#